data_AF-A0A6V7LMZ3-F1
#
_entry.id   AF-A0A6V7LMZ3-F1
#
_cell.length_a   1.000
_cell.length_b   1.000
_cell.length_c   1.000
_cell.angle_alpha   90.00
_cell.angle_beta   90.00
_cell.angle_gamma   90.00
#
_symmetry.space_group_name_H-M   'P 1'
#
loop_
_entity.id
_entity.type
_entity.pdbx_description
1 polymer ?
#
loop_
_entity_poly.entity_id
_entity_poly.type
_entity_poly.pdbx_seq_one_letter_code
_entity_poly.pdbx_strand_id
1 'polypeptide(L)' 'CEAAFVLQDDMIDQQTMRRGKPLWPLHGNLGLAAINDTLSLEQGVYKLLAQYFKQEPCYVELLEFFHE' A
#
# COMPACT_ATOMS: atom_id res chain seq x y z
N CYS A 1 -3.33 2.21 4.42
CA CYS A 1 -3.25 0.79 3.96
C CYS A 1 -2.09 0.09 4.66
N GLU A 2 -2.31 -0.90 5.54
CA GLU A 2 -1.23 -1.56 6.31
C GLU A 2 -0.15 -2.15 5.41
N ALA A 3 -0.52 -2.80 4.30
CA ALA A 3 0.43 -3.40 3.37
C ALA A 3 1.37 -2.37 2.72
N ALA A 4 0.84 -1.19 2.35
CA ALA A 4 1.66 -0.11 1.78
C ALA A 4 2.66 0.43 2.83
N PHE A 5 2.21 0.64 4.07
CA PHE A 5 3.07 1.09 5.17
C PHE A 5 4.19 0.11 5.48
N VAL A 6 3.87 -1.18 5.58
CA VAL A 6 4.88 -2.23 5.86
C VAL A 6 5.95 -2.28 4.78
N LEU A 7 5.57 -2.15 3.51
CA LEU A 7 6.54 -2.13 2.40
C LEU A 7 7.42 -0.88 2.41
N GLN A 8 6.86 0.27 2.79
CA GLN A 8 7.61 1.53 2.91
C GLN A 8 8.60 1.48 4.08
N ASP A 9 8.16 0.99 5.23
CA ASP A 9 8.98 0.73 6.43
C ASP A 9 10.17 -0.18 6.10
N ASP A 10 9.88 -1.30 5.44
CA ASP A 10 10.88 -2.26 4.96
C ASP A 10 11.95 -1.62 4.05
N MET A 11 11.57 -0.66 3.21
CA MET A 11 12.49 0.07 2.33
C MET A 11 13.31 1.12 3.09
N ILE A 12 12.69 1.87 4.00
CA ILE A 12 13.35 2.93 4.79
C ILE A 12 14.40 2.33 5.71
N ASP A 13 14.04 1.24 6.40
CA ASP A 13 14.92 0.57 7.36
C ASP A 13 15.98 -0.32 6.71
N GLN A 14 15.98 -0.42 5.38
CA GLN A 14 16.90 -1.26 4.60
C GLN A 14 17.00 -2.69 5.14
N GLN A 15 15.87 -3.21 5.59
CA GLN A 15 15.78 -4.58 6.08
C GLN A 15 16.08 -5.55 4.91
N THR A 16 16.41 -6.79 5.22
CA THR A 16 16.64 -7.82 4.19
C THR A 16 15.63 -8.95 4.22
N MET A 17 14.93 -9.13 5.35
CA MET A 17 14.02 -10.23 5.59
C MET A 17 12.84 -9.77 6.46
N ARG A 18 11.62 -10.19 6.13
CA ARG A 18 10.43 -10.08 7.00
C ARG A 18 9.70 -11.40 7.03
N ARG A 19 9.36 -11.88 8.24
CA ARG A 19 8.67 -13.17 8.45
C ARG A 19 9.36 -14.37 7.74
N GLY A 20 10.70 -14.39 7.74
CA GLY A 20 11.49 -15.46 7.12
C GLY A 20 11.51 -15.46 5.59
N LYS A 21 11.00 -14.40 4.94
CA LYS A 21 11.01 -14.24 3.48
C LYS A 21 11.83 -13.00 3.08
N PRO A 22 12.47 -13.02 1.90
CA PRO A 22 13.10 -11.83 1.34
C PRO A 22 12.04 -10.75 1.13
N LEU A 23 12.43 -9.50 1.33
CA LEU A 23 11.54 -8.36 1.15
C LEU A 23 11.14 -8.18 -0.31
N TRP A 24 10.01 -7.52 -0.51
CA TRP A 24 9.48 -7.23 -1.84
C TRP A 24 10.49 -6.52 -2.77
N PRO A 25 11.26 -5.50 -2.33
CA PRO A 25 12.28 -4.87 -3.18
C PRO A 25 13.42 -5.81 -3.58
N LEU A 26 13.70 -6.84 -2.79
CA LEU A 26 14.76 -7.82 -3.04
C LEU A 26 14.30 -8.96 -3.96
N HIS A 27 12.99 -9.10 -4.14
CA HIS A 27 12.43 -10.10 -5.02
C HIS A 27 12.78 -9.75 -6.47
N GLY A 28 13.50 -10.66 -7.16
CA GLY A 28 13.83 -10.48 -8.58
C GLY A 28 14.64 -9.21 -8.92
N ASN A 29 15.38 -8.64 -7.95
CA ASN A 29 16.11 -7.37 -8.10
C ASN A 29 15.21 -6.17 -8.47
N LEU A 30 13.96 -6.14 -7.98
CA LEU A 30 13.03 -5.01 -8.17
C LEU A 30 13.63 -3.67 -7.73
N GLY A 31 14.35 -3.65 -6.61
CA GLY A 31 14.97 -2.45 -6.05
C GLY A 31 13.95 -1.33 -5.82
N LEU A 32 14.29 -0.11 -6.22
CA LEU A 32 13.44 1.07 -6.04
C LEU A 32 12.13 1.03 -6.84
N ALA A 33 11.98 0.12 -7.81
CA ALA A 33 10.72 -0.05 -8.53
C ALA A 33 9.58 -0.50 -7.60
N ALA A 34 9.90 -1.11 -6.45
CA ALA A 34 8.94 -1.47 -5.40
C ALA A 34 8.15 -0.27 -4.85
N ILE A 35 8.65 0.96 -4.99
CA ILE A 35 7.92 2.19 -4.60
C ILE A 35 6.63 2.35 -5.43
N ASN A 36 6.64 1.94 -6.70
CA ASN A 36 5.43 2.01 -7.52
C ASN A 36 4.34 1.05 -7.02
N ASP A 37 4.75 -0.09 -6.45
CA ASP A 37 3.82 -1.08 -5.92
C ASP A 37 3.19 -0.58 -4.61
N THR A 38 3.95 0.13 -3.76
CA THR A 38 3.40 0.75 -2.55
C THR A 38 2.35 1.81 -2.91
N LEU A 39 2.64 2.66 -3.90
CA LEU A 39 1.69 3.66 -4.40
C LEU A 39 0.45 3.01 -5.04
N SER A 40 0.65 1.89 -5.77
CA SER A 40 -0.45 1.16 -6.39
C SER A 40 -1.38 0.52 -5.36
N LEU A 41 -0.84 0.01 -4.25
CA LEU A 41 -1.63 -0.53 -3.14
C LEU A 41 -2.45 0.55 -2.44
N GLU A 42 -1.88 1.74 -2.25
CA GLU A 42 -2.58 2.90 -1.67
C GLU A 42 -3.73 3.36 -2.59
N GLN A 43 -3.44 3.58 -3.88
CA GLN A 43 -4.46 3.92 -4.88
C GLN A 43 -5.53 2.84 -5.03
N GLY A 44 -5.16 1.57 -4.83
CA GLY A 44 -6.08 0.44 -4.84
C GLY A 44 -7.21 0.60 -3.83
N VAL A 45 -6.92 1.12 -2.64
CA VAL A 45 -7.94 1.38 -1.60
C VAL A 45 -8.97 2.39 -2.12
N TYR A 46 -8.53 3.54 -2.64
CA TYR A 46 -9.44 4.56 -3.16
C TYR A 46 -10.25 4.07 -4.37
N LYS A 47 -9.66 3.24 -5.23
CA LYS A 47 -10.38 2.60 -6.34
C LYS A 47 -11.48 1.67 -5.84
N LEU A 48 -11.22 0.87 -4.81
CA LEU A 48 -12.22 -0.01 -4.20
C LEU A 48 -13.33 0.80 -3.53
N LEU A 49 -12.99 1.86 -2.79
CA LEU A 49 -13.99 2.77 -2.20
C LEU A 49 -14.88 3.38 -3.30
N ALA A 50 -14.28 3.88 -4.37
CA ALA A 50 -15.02 4.46 -5.49
C ALA A 50 -15.86 3.43 -6.27
N GLN A 51 -15.43 2.17 -6.31
CA GLN A 51 -16.16 1.11 -7.00
C GLN A 51 -17.39 0.64 -6.22
N TYR A 52 -17.27 0.49 -4.90
CA TYR A 52 -18.30 -0.16 -4.09
C TYR A 52 -19.13 0.80 -3.24
N PHE A 53 -18.58 1.94 -2.83
CA PHE A 53 -19.21 2.84 -1.87
C PHE A 53 -19.58 4.20 -2.45
N LYS A 54 -19.27 4.49 -3.72
CA LYS A 54 -19.49 5.81 -4.33
C LYS A 54 -20.92 6.33 -4.27
N GLN A 55 -21.91 5.44 -4.18
CA GLN A 55 -23.34 5.80 -4.10
C GLN A 55 -23.86 5.79 -2.65
N GLU A 56 -23.05 5.34 -1.70
CA GLU A 56 -23.42 5.30 -0.30
C GLU A 56 -23.27 6.69 0.35
N PRO A 57 -24.18 7.08 1.27
CA PRO A 57 -24.11 8.37 1.94
C PRO A 57 -22.78 8.62 2.68
N CYS A 58 -22.15 7.56 3.18
CA CYS A 58 -20.90 7.61 3.92
C CYS A 58 -19.63 7.63 3.05
N TYR A 59 -19.74 7.71 1.72
CA TYR A 59 -18.58 7.66 0.83
C TYR A 59 -17.49 8.68 1.17
N VAL A 60 -17.90 9.92 1.47
CA VAL A 60 -16.96 11.01 1.81
C VAL A 60 -16.28 10.73 3.14
N GLU A 61 -17.02 10.29 4.15
CA GLU A 61 -16.49 9.92 5.47
C GLU A 61 -15.48 8.77 5.37
N LEU A 62 -15.76 7.79 4.50
CA LEU A 62 -14.83 6.70 4.22
C LEU A 62 -13.57 7.20 3.51
N LEU A 63 -13.69 8.11 2.53
CA LEU A 63 -12.52 8.69 1.87
C LEU A 63 -11.64 9.45 2.87
N GLU A 64 -12.24 10.26 3.73
CA GLU A 64 -11.52 11.01 4.77
C GLU A 64 -10.83 10.05 5.75
N PHE A 65 -11.55 9.04 6.26
CA PHE A 65 -10.98 8.04 7.17
C PHE A 65 -9.79 7.28 6.61
N PHE A 66 -9.79 6.97 5.30
CA PHE A 66 -8.68 6.27 4.65
C PHE A 66 -7.58 7.20 4.12
N HIS A 67 -7.77 8.53 4.17
CA HIS A 67 -6.77 9.52 3.79
C HIS A 67 -5.95 10.06 4.97
N GLU A 68 -6.45 9.89 6.21
CA GLU A 68 -5.67 10.04 7.44
C GLU A 68 -4.65 8.90 7.63
#